data_AF-A0A9D1F970-F1
#
_entry.id   AF-A0A9D1F970-F1
#
_cell.length_a   1.000
_cell.length_b   1.000
_cell.length_c   1.000
_cell.angle_alpha   90.00
_cell.angle_beta   90.00
_cell.angle_gamma   90.00
#
_symmetry.space_group_name_H-M   'P 1'
#
loop_
_entity.id
_entity.type
_entity.pdbx_description
1 polymer ?
#
loop_
_entity_poly.entity_id
_entity_poly.type
_entity_poly.pdbx_seq_one_letter_code
_entity_poly.pdbx_strand_id
1 'polypeptide(L)'
;MKQSLAVSNLDTQEGSYTDTLIRAVALEIAADYFDHDAMIPVAFVDETSGIYIDRRCAEYGIERKPGTRATATVTFAGNNGTTVPAGTAVQTAEGLVFATDKAVTVSDGTATAAVTAQDVGEQYNVEENAITTLQNSAGVTVQSSTAAQGGTDMETDAALVQRLYDLWRKPATSGNAYHYEKWALEVEGIGKAKVFPCWNGGGTVKVVVLGSSLEPPSPEQVAAVAAHIEEERPICVEVTVEAAETLTVDVAAAIVLNGTRSAQGVQEQFSQLLDEYLRSIAFVSNAVIYNRIAYMLLSIDGVQDFTALTVNGGEVNLTLADNQAPVLGEVTVA
;
A
#
# COMPACT_ATOMS: atom_id res chain seq x y z
N MET A 1 53.81 28.09 40.57
CA MET A 1 54.77 27.26 39.80
C MET A 1 54.00 26.21 38.98
N LYS A 2 53.11 26.65 38.07
CA LYS A 2 52.49 25.76 37.08
C LYS A 2 53.37 25.83 35.84
N GLN A 3 54.29 24.88 35.71
CA GLN A 3 55.10 24.72 34.51
C GLN A 3 54.14 24.32 33.39
N SER A 4 53.88 25.26 32.47
CA SER A 4 53.19 24.99 31.23
C SER A 4 53.95 23.88 30.50
N LEU A 5 53.30 22.74 30.25
CA LEU A 5 53.75 21.77 29.25
C LEU A 5 53.55 22.41 27.87
N ALA A 6 54.35 23.43 27.55
CA ALA A 6 54.45 23.94 26.19
C ALA A 6 55.29 22.93 25.41
N VAL A 7 54.62 22.13 24.57
CA VAL A 7 55.27 21.15 23.71
C VAL A 7 56.04 21.90 22.62
N SER A 8 57.25 22.35 22.94
CA SER A 8 58.04 23.30 22.15
C SER A 8 58.94 22.67 21.08
N ASN A 9 58.98 21.34 20.99
CA ASN A 9 59.85 20.59 20.09
C ASN A 9 59.08 19.76 19.03
N LEU A 10 57.79 19.98 18.83
CA LEU A 10 57.03 19.31 17.77
C LEU A 10 57.07 20.16 16.49
N ASP A 11 57.36 19.51 15.37
CA ASP A 11 57.20 20.11 14.05
C ASP A 11 55.70 20.23 13.73
N THR A 12 55.25 21.43 13.37
CA THR A 12 53.83 21.75 13.12
C THR A 12 53.55 22.02 11.65
N GLN A 13 54.55 21.85 10.77
CA GLN A 13 54.38 22.02 9.34
C GLN A 13 53.53 20.89 8.75
N GLU A 14 52.71 21.24 7.77
CA GLU A 14 51.96 20.27 6.96
C GLU A 14 52.94 19.29 6.28
N GLY A 15 52.67 17.99 6.38
CA GLY A 15 53.55 16.93 5.86
C GLY A 15 54.71 16.55 6.77
N SER A 16 54.84 17.14 7.97
CA SER A 16 55.76 16.64 9.00
C SER A 16 55.36 15.24 9.50
N TYR A 17 56.27 14.54 10.19
CA TYR A 17 55.99 13.23 10.78
C TYR A 17 54.84 13.29 11.80
N THR A 18 54.83 14.34 12.61
CA THR A 18 53.81 14.65 13.62
C THR A 18 52.47 14.98 12.97
N ASP A 19 52.45 15.79 11.91
CA ASP A 19 51.24 16.03 11.11
C ASP A 19 50.68 14.74 10.50
N THR A 20 51.54 13.89 9.93
CA THR A 20 51.12 12.62 9.30
C THR A 20 50.44 11.68 10.31
N LEU A 21 50.98 11.56 11.52
CA LEU A 21 50.38 10.75 12.59
C LEU A 21 49.04 11.31 13.06
N ILE A 22 48.96 12.63 13.29
CA ILE A 22 47.73 13.28 13.74
C ILE A 22 46.66 13.22 12.64
N ARG A 23 47.03 13.41 11.37
CA ARG A 23 46.11 13.38 10.24
C ARG A 23 45.50 11.99 10.02
N ALA A 24 46.28 10.92 10.23
CA ALA A 24 45.75 9.56 10.20
C ALA A 24 44.67 9.36 11.28
N VAL A 25 44.94 9.79 12.52
CA VAL A 25 43.95 9.71 13.61
C VAL A 25 42.73 10.59 13.35
N ALA A 26 42.94 11.80 12.82
CA ALA A 26 41.85 12.71 12.49
C ALA A 26 40.95 12.16 11.37
N LEU A 27 41.52 11.44 10.40
CA LEU A 27 40.75 10.78 9.35
C LEU A 27 39.86 9.65 9.92
N GLU A 28 40.40 8.82 10.82
CA GLU A 28 39.62 7.76 11.48
C GLU A 28 38.52 8.35 12.36
N ILE A 29 38.78 9.43 13.09
CA ILE A 29 37.75 10.15 13.87
C ILE A 29 36.67 10.73 12.94
N ALA A 30 37.04 11.28 11.79
CA ALA A 30 36.07 11.77 10.82
C ALA A 30 35.22 10.64 10.23
N ALA A 31 35.83 9.48 9.92
CA ALA A 31 35.12 8.29 9.47
C ALA A 31 34.12 7.79 10.52
N ASP A 32 34.53 7.73 11.79
CA ASP A 32 33.66 7.38 12.92
C ASP A 32 32.48 8.35 13.08
N TYR A 33 32.68 9.65 12.86
CA TYR A 33 31.57 10.61 12.84
C TYR A 33 30.59 10.37 11.68
N PHE A 34 31.06 9.98 10.50
CA PHE A 34 30.17 9.61 9.40
C PHE A 34 29.40 8.33 9.69
N ASP A 35 30.03 7.34 10.34
CA ASP A 35 29.37 6.11 10.77
C ASP A 35 28.33 6.37 11.87
N HIS A 36 28.57 7.36 12.75
CA HIS A 36 27.60 7.77 13.76
C HIS A 36 26.30 8.35 13.17
N ASP A 37 26.34 8.99 12.00
CA ASP A 37 25.12 9.45 11.33
C ASP A 37 24.20 8.26 10.96
N ALA A 38 24.76 7.07 10.72
CA ALA A 38 23.99 5.84 10.48
C ALA A 38 23.24 5.33 11.74
N MET A 39 23.49 5.91 12.93
CA MET A 39 22.73 5.58 14.15
C MET A 39 21.41 6.34 14.26
N ILE A 40 21.25 7.46 13.56
CA ILE A 40 20.01 8.26 13.61
C ILE A 40 18.79 7.43 13.13
N PRO A 41 18.83 6.72 11.98
CA PRO A 41 17.71 5.91 11.51
C PRO A 41 17.38 4.70 12.40
N VAL A 42 18.33 4.28 13.24
CA VAL A 42 18.14 3.21 14.24
C VAL A 42 17.37 3.76 15.45
N ALA A 43 17.74 4.97 15.90
CA ALA A 43 17.11 5.63 17.02
C ALA A 43 15.72 6.18 16.68
N PHE A 44 15.60 6.85 15.54
CA PHE A 44 14.40 7.49 15.02
C PHE A 44 14.02 6.82 13.71
N VAL A 45 13.09 5.87 13.81
CA VAL A 45 12.64 5.10 12.65
C VAL A 45 11.69 5.94 11.80
N ASP A 46 11.98 6.04 10.51
CA ASP A 46 11.11 6.56 9.47
C ASP A 46 11.05 5.59 8.27
N GLU A 47 10.35 5.98 7.21
CA GLU A 47 10.15 5.15 6.01
C GLU A 47 11.46 4.84 5.24
N THR A 48 12.56 5.50 5.56
CA THR A 48 13.88 5.30 4.95
C THR A 48 14.82 4.46 5.81
N SER A 49 14.40 4.07 7.02
CA SER A 49 15.20 3.28 7.98
C SER A 49 15.41 1.81 7.57
N GLY A 50 14.80 1.34 6.48
CA GLY A 50 14.97 -0.02 5.95
C GLY A 50 14.74 -1.12 7.00
N ILE A 51 15.68 -2.07 7.14
CA ILE A 51 15.56 -3.22 8.06
C ILE A 51 15.37 -2.84 9.54
N TYR A 52 15.74 -1.62 9.93
CA TYR A 52 15.52 -1.16 11.31
C TYR A 52 14.04 -0.91 11.62
N ILE A 53 13.20 -0.69 10.59
CA ILE A 53 11.75 -0.60 10.73
C ILE A 53 11.22 -1.94 11.27
N ASP A 54 11.55 -3.05 10.62
CA ASP A 54 11.10 -4.39 11.02
C ASP A 54 11.55 -4.74 12.43
N ARG A 55 12.80 -4.40 12.79
CA ARG A 55 13.33 -4.63 14.16
C ARG A 55 12.56 -3.83 15.21
N ARG A 56 12.28 -2.54 14.92
CA ARG A 56 11.53 -1.69 15.84
C ARG A 56 10.08 -2.15 15.98
N CYS A 57 9.44 -2.52 14.88
CA CYS A 57 8.08 -3.06 14.88
C CYS A 57 7.98 -4.37 15.69
N ALA A 58 8.98 -5.25 15.57
CA ALA A 58 9.03 -6.51 16.29
C ALA A 58 9.05 -6.34 17.83
N GLU A 59 9.63 -5.25 18.36
CA GLU A 59 9.58 -4.93 19.79
C GLU A 59 8.15 -4.75 20.32
N TYR A 60 7.21 -4.37 19.45
CA TYR A 60 5.79 -4.19 19.75
C TYR A 60 4.91 -5.34 19.22
N GLY A 61 5.51 -6.42 18.73
CA GLY A 61 4.78 -7.55 18.13
C GLY A 61 4.13 -7.23 16.78
N ILE A 62 4.58 -6.17 16.10
CA ILE A 62 4.13 -5.82 14.75
C ILE A 62 5.06 -6.53 13.75
N GLU A 63 4.49 -7.40 12.94
CA GLU A 63 5.17 -8.02 11.81
C GLU A 63 4.67 -7.44 10.48
N ARG A 64 5.58 -7.40 9.49
CA ARG A 64 5.28 -6.96 8.14
C ARG A 64 4.35 -7.96 7.48
N LYS A 65 3.30 -7.46 6.82
CA LYS A 65 2.39 -8.34 6.08
C LYS A 65 3.12 -8.91 4.85
N PRO A 66 3.18 -10.24 4.71
CA PRO A 66 3.83 -10.86 3.58
C PRO A 66 3.00 -10.64 2.31
N GLY A 67 3.68 -10.47 1.18
CA GLY A 67 3.03 -10.55 -0.13
C GLY A 67 2.66 -11.99 -0.47
N THR A 68 1.70 -12.17 -1.37
CA THR A 68 1.29 -13.47 -1.90
C THR A 68 1.77 -13.67 -3.33
N ARG A 69 1.96 -14.93 -3.72
CA ARG A 69 2.40 -15.30 -5.08
C ARG A 69 1.19 -15.58 -5.95
N ALA A 70 1.20 -15.06 -7.18
CA ALA A 70 0.16 -15.37 -8.14
C ALA A 70 0.25 -16.84 -8.60
N THR A 71 -0.92 -17.43 -8.85
CA THR A 71 -1.04 -18.80 -9.36
C THR A 71 -1.79 -18.80 -10.68
N ALA A 72 -1.38 -19.68 -11.59
CA ALA A 72 -2.02 -19.88 -12.89
C ALA A 72 -1.96 -21.36 -13.28
N THR A 73 -2.68 -21.70 -14.35
CA THR A 73 -2.59 -23.01 -14.97
C THR A 73 -2.06 -22.85 -16.39
N VAL A 74 -1.03 -23.63 -16.74
CA VAL A 74 -0.39 -23.60 -18.06
C VAL A 74 -0.59 -24.95 -18.74
N THR A 75 -1.02 -24.90 -20.00
CA THR A 75 -1.12 -26.07 -20.87
C THR A 75 0.09 -26.11 -21.80
N PHE A 76 0.83 -27.21 -21.70
CA PHE A 76 1.97 -27.54 -22.55
C PHE A 76 1.52 -28.44 -23.69
N ALA A 77 2.09 -28.26 -24.88
CA ALA A 77 1.97 -29.17 -26.01
C ALA A 77 3.31 -29.86 -26.27
N GLY A 78 3.30 -31.16 -26.60
CA GLY A 78 4.51 -31.92 -26.89
C GLY A 78 4.25 -33.37 -27.25
N ASN A 79 5.32 -34.17 -27.34
CA ASN A 79 5.18 -35.60 -27.64
C ASN A 79 4.70 -36.39 -26.41
N ASN A 80 3.83 -37.37 -26.64
CA ASN A 80 3.36 -38.26 -25.58
C ASN A 80 4.52 -38.96 -24.86
N GLY A 81 4.44 -39.01 -23.53
CA GLY A 81 5.48 -39.57 -22.67
C GLY A 81 6.58 -38.57 -22.27
N THR A 82 6.52 -37.32 -22.77
CA THR A 82 7.42 -36.26 -22.31
C THR A 82 6.97 -35.77 -20.94
N THR A 83 7.86 -35.83 -19.95
CA THR A 83 7.58 -35.32 -18.60
C THR A 83 8.11 -33.90 -18.45
N VAL A 84 7.23 -32.99 -18.06
CA VAL A 84 7.57 -31.66 -17.56
C VAL A 84 7.82 -31.79 -16.05
N PRO A 85 9.06 -31.66 -15.56
CA PRO A 85 9.36 -31.80 -14.15
C PRO A 85 8.78 -30.63 -13.33
N ALA A 86 8.64 -30.83 -12.02
CA ALA A 86 8.38 -29.74 -11.09
C ALA A 86 9.54 -28.74 -11.10
N GLY A 87 9.25 -27.45 -10.93
CA GLY A 87 10.24 -26.38 -11.00
C GLY A 87 10.61 -25.95 -12.42
N THR A 88 9.86 -26.38 -13.44
CA THR A 88 10.09 -25.92 -14.82
C THR A 88 9.69 -24.45 -14.92
N ALA A 89 10.63 -23.59 -15.30
CA ALA A 89 10.43 -22.16 -15.42
C ALA A 89 9.73 -21.78 -16.75
N VAL A 90 8.57 -21.13 -16.62
CA VAL A 90 7.82 -20.50 -17.70
C VAL A 90 7.72 -19.00 -17.45
N GLN A 91 7.65 -18.19 -18.52
CA GLN A 91 7.78 -16.75 -18.44
C GLN A 91 6.77 -16.01 -19.30
N THR A 92 6.43 -14.80 -18.89
CA THR A 92 5.72 -13.83 -19.73
C THR A 92 6.69 -13.17 -20.71
N ALA A 93 6.16 -12.45 -21.70
CA ALA A 93 6.98 -11.68 -22.64
C ALA A 93 7.83 -10.60 -21.94
N GLU A 94 7.39 -10.14 -20.77
CA GLU A 94 8.05 -9.13 -19.94
C GLU A 94 9.11 -9.72 -18.99
N GLY A 95 9.27 -11.05 -18.99
CA GLY A 95 10.30 -11.75 -18.21
C GLY A 95 9.88 -12.18 -16.80
N LEU A 96 8.60 -12.05 -16.44
CA LEU A 96 8.09 -12.54 -15.15
C LEU A 96 8.08 -14.07 -15.13
N VAL A 97 8.71 -14.66 -14.11
CA VAL A 97 8.96 -16.10 -14.03
C VAL A 97 7.96 -16.81 -13.12
N PHE A 98 7.42 -17.93 -13.62
CA PHE A 98 6.58 -18.87 -12.90
C PHE A 98 7.21 -20.27 -12.96
N ALA A 99 6.99 -21.08 -11.94
CA ALA A 99 7.52 -22.43 -11.86
C ALA A 99 6.37 -23.45 -11.72
N THR A 100 6.49 -24.60 -12.38
CA THR A 100 5.53 -25.70 -12.23
C THR A 100 5.57 -26.29 -10.82
N ASP A 101 4.41 -26.41 -10.16
CA ASP A 101 4.37 -26.90 -8.77
C ASP A 101 4.65 -28.40 -8.66
N LYS A 102 4.22 -29.15 -9.68
CA LYS A 102 4.33 -30.62 -9.75
C LYS A 102 4.75 -31.05 -11.15
N ALA A 103 5.35 -32.23 -11.23
CA ALA A 103 5.68 -32.84 -12.50
C ALA A 103 4.40 -33.33 -13.20
N VAL A 104 4.30 -33.06 -14.50
CA VAL A 104 3.19 -33.51 -15.35
C VAL A 104 3.74 -34.21 -16.58
N THR A 105 3.05 -35.24 -17.07
CA THR A 105 3.48 -35.97 -18.28
C THR A 105 2.47 -35.73 -19.38
N VAL A 106 2.97 -35.47 -20.58
CA VAL A 106 2.16 -35.25 -21.77
C VAL A 106 1.46 -36.55 -22.17
N SER A 107 0.13 -36.47 -22.24
CA SER A 107 -0.78 -37.51 -22.73
C SER A 107 -1.70 -36.89 -23.77
N ASP A 108 -1.97 -37.59 -24.87
CA ASP A 108 -2.79 -37.10 -25.99
C ASP A 108 -2.33 -35.75 -26.58
N GLY A 109 -1.02 -35.47 -26.54
CA GLY A 109 -0.38 -34.31 -27.14
C GLY A 109 -0.31 -33.07 -26.25
N THR A 110 -0.99 -33.07 -25.08
CA THR A 110 -0.96 -31.95 -24.14
C THR A 110 -0.74 -32.38 -22.68
N ALA A 111 -0.30 -31.45 -21.83
CA ALA A 111 -0.25 -31.60 -20.38
C ALA A 111 -0.61 -30.28 -19.71
N THR A 112 -1.37 -30.33 -18.62
CA THR A 112 -1.74 -29.15 -17.84
C THR A 112 -1.03 -29.17 -16.50
N ALA A 113 -0.33 -28.11 -16.14
CA ALA A 113 0.30 -27.95 -14.83
C ALA A 113 -0.15 -26.66 -14.14
N ALA A 114 -0.33 -26.72 -12.82
CA ALA A 114 -0.37 -25.53 -11.99
C ALA A 114 1.03 -24.92 -11.90
N VAL A 115 1.10 -23.60 -12.04
CA VAL A 115 2.32 -22.82 -11.92
C VAL A 115 2.13 -21.73 -10.87
N THR A 116 3.17 -21.51 -10.07
CA THR A 116 3.23 -20.43 -9.08
C THR A 116 4.33 -19.45 -9.45
N ALA A 117 4.07 -18.15 -9.28
CA ALA A 117 5.08 -17.10 -9.47
C ALA A 117 6.33 -17.36 -8.62
N GLN A 118 7.51 -17.05 -9.16
CA GLN A 118 8.76 -17.26 -8.45
C GLN A 118 8.94 -16.26 -7.30
N ASP A 119 8.44 -15.04 -7.46
CA ASP A 119 8.44 -13.99 -6.46
C ASP A 119 7.01 -13.54 -6.13
N VAL A 120 6.86 -12.78 -5.04
CA VAL A 120 5.57 -12.17 -4.66
C VAL A 120 5.33 -10.90 -5.46
N GLY A 121 4.07 -10.52 -5.59
CA GLY A 121 3.70 -9.19 -6.05
C GLY A 121 2.54 -9.15 -7.03
N GLU A 122 1.90 -7.98 -7.10
CA GLU A 122 0.75 -7.74 -7.98
C GLU A 122 1.13 -7.77 -9.45
N GLN A 123 2.38 -7.46 -9.78
CA GLN A 123 2.93 -7.55 -11.14
C GLN A 123 2.77 -8.95 -11.76
N TYR A 124 2.67 -10.00 -10.94
CA TYR A 124 2.47 -11.38 -11.40
C TYR A 124 1.00 -11.70 -11.70
N ASN A 125 0.06 -10.78 -11.46
CA ASN A 125 -1.34 -10.92 -11.89
C ASN A 125 -1.43 -10.56 -13.38
N VAL A 126 -1.32 -11.56 -14.24
CA VAL A 126 -1.29 -11.39 -15.69
C VAL A 126 -2.53 -11.95 -16.36
N GLU A 127 -2.89 -11.36 -17.49
CA GLU A 127 -4.04 -11.77 -18.30
C GLU A 127 -3.90 -13.20 -18.85
N GLU A 128 -5.02 -13.74 -19.32
CA GLU A 128 -5.03 -15.04 -20.00
C GLU A 128 -4.05 -15.05 -21.18
N ASN A 129 -3.33 -16.16 -21.34
CA ASN A 129 -2.31 -16.38 -22.37
C ASN A 129 -1.10 -15.44 -22.34
N ALA A 130 -0.87 -14.71 -21.25
CA ALA A 130 0.33 -13.89 -21.08
C ALA A 130 1.62 -14.70 -20.82
N ILE A 131 1.49 -15.91 -20.25
CA ILE A 131 2.62 -16.82 -20.00
C ILE A 131 2.86 -17.63 -21.28
N THR A 132 3.95 -17.35 -21.98
CA THR A 132 4.17 -17.84 -23.35
C THR A 132 5.52 -18.51 -23.56
N THR A 133 6.52 -18.18 -22.75
CA THR A 133 7.91 -18.58 -22.98
C THR A 133 8.32 -19.68 -22.02
N LEU A 134 9.05 -20.68 -22.52
CA LEU A 134 9.71 -21.70 -21.71
C LEU A 134 11.21 -21.40 -21.66
N GLN A 135 11.79 -21.32 -20.47
CA GLN A 135 13.24 -21.14 -20.31
C GLN A 135 14.03 -22.37 -20.73
N ASN A 136 13.49 -23.56 -20.49
CA ASN A 136 14.10 -24.83 -20.88
C ASN A 136 13.11 -25.67 -21.67
N SER A 137 13.40 -25.91 -22.95
CA SER A 137 12.56 -26.76 -23.81
C SER A 137 12.80 -28.23 -23.47
N ALA A 138 12.01 -28.78 -22.55
CA ALA A 138 11.97 -30.23 -22.30
C ALA A 138 11.32 -31.01 -23.46
N GLY A 139 11.34 -30.51 -24.70
CA GLY A 139 10.58 -31.04 -25.83
C GLY A 139 9.09 -30.67 -25.83
N VAL A 140 8.71 -29.66 -25.05
CA VAL A 140 7.35 -29.11 -24.95
C VAL A 140 7.33 -27.61 -25.26
N THR A 141 6.18 -27.09 -25.68
CA THR A 141 5.91 -25.66 -25.89
C THR A 141 4.70 -25.24 -25.07
N VAL A 142 4.63 -23.97 -24.64
CA VAL A 142 3.41 -23.44 -24.02
C VAL A 142 2.35 -23.26 -25.09
N GLN A 143 1.16 -23.84 -24.90
CA GLN A 143 0.03 -23.70 -25.81
C GLN A 143 -0.93 -22.58 -25.36
N SER A 144 -1.24 -22.54 -24.07
CA SER A 144 -2.13 -21.55 -23.47
C SER A 144 -1.89 -21.45 -21.96
N SER A 145 -2.31 -20.34 -21.37
CA SER A 145 -2.30 -20.15 -19.91
C SER A 145 -3.59 -19.49 -19.45
N THR A 146 -4.10 -19.87 -18.28
CA THR A 146 -5.13 -19.06 -17.62
C THR A 146 -4.55 -17.72 -17.18
N ALA A 147 -5.42 -16.76 -16.83
CA ALA A 147 -4.98 -15.59 -16.08
C ALA A 147 -4.31 -16.04 -14.77
N ALA A 148 -3.24 -15.34 -14.37
CA ALA A 148 -2.60 -15.51 -13.09
C ALA A 148 -3.24 -14.57 -12.07
N GLN A 149 -3.58 -15.07 -10.89
CA GLN A 149 -4.29 -14.29 -9.87
C GLN A 149 -3.78 -14.61 -8.46
N GLY A 150 -4.07 -13.71 -7.52
CA GLY A 150 -3.73 -13.86 -6.10
C GLY A 150 -2.33 -13.39 -5.72
N GLY A 151 -1.60 -12.74 -6.62
CA GLY A 151 -0.38 -12.03 -6.30
C GLY A 151 -0.69 -10.73 -5.55
N THR A 152 -0.05 -10.50 -4.42
CA THR A 152 -0.11 -9.22 -3.69
C THR A 152 1.29 -8.79 -3.29
N ASP A 153 1.54 -7.49 -3.30
CA ASP A 153 2.82 -6.94 -2.88
C ASP A 153 3.02 -7.08 -1.38
N MET A 154 4.28 -7.23 -0.98
CA MET A 154 4.64 -7.13 0.43
C MET A 154 4.36 -5.72 0.92
N GLU A 155 3.92 -5.58 2.17
CA GLU A 155 3.68 -4.28 2.79
C GLU A 155 4.91 -3.37 2.69
N THR A 156 4.69 -2.13 2.22
CA THR A 156 5.75 -1.14 2.01
C THR A 156 6.28 -0.59 3.33
N ASP A 157 7.49 -0.04 3.30
CA ASP A 157 8.12 0.58 4.48
C ASP A 157 7.28 1.72 5.05
N ALA A 158 6.74 2.58 4.18
CA ALA A 158 5.85 3.67 4.58
C ALA A 158 4.59 3.15 5.29
N ALA A 159 3.97 2.08 4.78
CA ALA A 159 2.78 1.48 5.40
C ALA A 159 3.11 0.84 6.77
N LEU A 160 4.25 0.16 6.88
CA LEU A 160 4.69 -0.46 8.13
C LEU A 160 5.01 0.60 9.20
N VAL A 161 5.73 1.67 8.84
CA VAL A 161 6.02 2.79 9.74
C VAL A 161 4.73 3.49 10.18
N GLN A 162 3.78 3.66 9.25
CA GLN A 162 2.49 4.25 9.59
C GLN A 162 1.75 3.41 10.64
N ARG A 163 1.73 2.07 10.53
CA ARG A 163 1.17 1.19 11.57
C ARG A 163 1.86 1.34 12.92
N LEU A 164 3.19 1.47 12.94
CA LEU A 164 3.96 1.72 14.17
C LEU A 164 3.57 3.07 14.80
N TYR A 165 3.45 4.11 13.98
CA TYR A 165 3.04 5.43 14.45
C TYR A 165 1.59 5.47 14.91
N ASP A 166 0.69 4.73 14.26
CA ASP A 166 -0.69 4.58 14.74
C ASP A 166 -0.72 3.93 16.12
N LEU A 167 0.09 2.89 16.37
CA LEU A 167 0.21 2.30 17.71
C LEU A 167 0.64 3.33 18.77
N TRP A 168 1.65 4.16 18.46
CA TRP A 168 2.17 5.15 19.41
C TRP A 168 1.28 6.37 19.61
N ARG A 169 0.60 6.83 18.55
CA ARG A 169 -0.21 8.05 18.57
C ARG A 169 -1.67 7.79 18.93
N LYS A 170 -2.16 6.57 18.70
CA LYS A 170 -3.54 6.15 18.94
C LYS A 170 -3.58 4.93 19.87
N PRO A 171 -3.08 5.03 21.12
CA PRO A 171 -3.11 3.91 22.04
C PRO A 171 -4.57 3.53 22.34
N ALA A 172 -4.94 2.30 21.98
CA ALA A 172 -6.25 1.73 22.25
C ALA A 172 -6.29 1.21 23.70
N THR A 173 -6.83 2.01 24.63
CA THR A 173 -6.82 1.69 26.06
C THR A 173 -8.13 2.07 26.74
N SER A 174 -8.59 1.23 27.66
CA SER A 174 -9.68 1.54 28.61
C SER A 174 -10.98 2.04 27.97
N GLY A 175 -11.30 1.59 26.75
CA GLY A 175 -12.52 2.00 26.05
C GLY A 175 -12.50 3.45 25.57
N ASN A 176 -11.33 3.99 25.24
CA ASN A 176 -11.25 5.26 24.52
C ASN A 176 -11.70 5.12 23.06
N ALA A 177 -11.82 6.22 22.33
CA ALA A 177 -12.28 6.22 20.94
C ALA A 177 -11.47 5.27 20.04
N TYR A 178 -10.15 5.22 20.21
CA TYR A 178 -9.28 4.32 19.44
C TYR A 178 -9.47 2.84 19.77
N HIS A 179 -9.95 2.51 20.98
CA HIS A 179 -10.29 1.13 21.34
C HIS A 179 -11.51 0.64 20.57
N TYR A 180 -12.55 1.48 20.48
CA TYR A 180 -13.73 1.20 19.67
C TYR A 180 -13.42 1.13 18.18
N GLU A 181 -12.56 2.02 17.69
CA GLU A 181 -12.07 1.97 16.29
C GLU A 181 -11.33 0.66 16.02
N LYS A 182 -10.44 0.25 16.93
CA LYS A 182 -9.70 -1.00 16.81
C LYS A 182 -10.63 -2.21 16.78
N TRP A 183 -11.57 -2.31 17.73
CA TRP A 183 -12.53 -3.42 17.76
C TRP A 183 -13.36 -3.50 16.47
N ALA A 184 -13.77 -2.36 15.91
CA ALA A 184 -14.47 -2.36 14.63
C ALA A 184 -13.60 -2.90 13.48
N LEU A 185 -12.30 -2.59 13.47
CA LEU A 185 -11.35 -3.05 12.44
C LEU A 185 -10.89 -4.50 12.62
N GLU A 186 -11.14 -5.13 13.76
CA GLU A 186 -10.87 -6.56 13.99
C GLU A 186 -11.89 -7.45 13.26
N VAL A 187 -13.05 -6.91 12.89
CA VAL A 187 -14.07 -7.64 12.12
C VAL A 187 -13.71 -7.65 10.64
N GLU A 188 -13.73 -8.86 10.04
CA GLU A 188 -13.37 -9.06 8.65
C GLU A 188 -14.25 -8.26 7.69
N GLY A 189 -13.61 -7.60 6.73
CA GLY A 189 -14.28 -6.80 5.70
C GLY A 189 -14.61 -5.37 6.13
N ILE A 190 -14.22 -4.93 7.32
CA ILE A 190 -14.22 -3.51 7.72
C ILE A 190 -12.87 -2.87 7.37
N GLY A 191 -12.90 -1.71 6.71
CA GLY A 191 -11.71 -0.99 6.26
C GLY A 191 -11.39 0.26 7.07
N LYS A 192 -12.42 0.98 7.53
CA LYS A 192 -12.28 2.18 8.38
C LYS A 192 -13.44 2.27 9.38
N ALA A 193 -13.17 2.90 10.53
CA ALA A 193 -14.20 3.24 11.50
C ALA A 193 -13.96 4.65 12.04
N LYS A 194 -15.05 5.36 12.36
CA LYS A 194 -15.01 6.67 13.03
C LYS A 194 -15.89 6.62 14.27
N VAL A 195 -15.34 7.06 15.39
CA VAL A 195 -15.97 6.96 16.71
C VAL A 195 -16.42 8.32 17.18
N PHE A 196 -17.68 8.41 17.60
CA PHE A 196 -18.33 9.60 18.14
C PHE A 196 -18.63 9.38 19.63
N PRO A 197 -17.81 9.95 20.52
CA PRO A 197 -18.03 9.86 21.96
C PRO A 197 -19.22 10.72 22.39
N CYS A 198 -20.03 10.21 23.33
CA CYS A 198 -21.16 10.92 23.93
C CYS A 198 -22.17 11.48 22.91
N TRP A 199 -22.33 10.80 21.77
CA TRP A 199 -23.11 11.28 20.63
C TRP A 199 -24.58 11.55 20.97
N ASN A 200 -25.14 10.79 21.93
CA ASN A 200 -26.50 10.95 22.45
C ASN A 200 -26.49 11.11 23.99
N GLY A 201 -25.53 11.88 24.50
CA GLY A 201 -25.36 12.13 25.94
C GLY A 201 -24.38 11.18 26.61
N GLY A 202 -24.22 11.34 27.92
CA GLY A 202 -23.23 10.59 28.71
C GLY A 202 -23.49 9.08 28.68
N GLY A 203 -22.42 8.29 28.52
CA GLY A 203 -22.51 6.84 28.46
C GLY A 203 -22.90 6.27 27.09
N THR A 204 -22.94 7.10 26.04
CA THR A 204 -23.22 6.63 24.67
C THR A 204 -21.99 6.74 23.78
N VAL A 205 -21.80 5.77 22.90
CA VAL A 205 -20.75 5.77 21.87
C VAL A 205 -21.39 5.38 20.54
N LYS A 206 -21.09 6.13 19.48
CA LYS A 206 -21.48 5.74 18.12
C LYS A 206 -20.25 5.41 17.30
N VAL A 207 -20.28 4.29 16.59
CA VAL A 207 -19.22 3.82 15.72
C VAL A 207 -19.78 3.74 14.31
N VAL A 208 -19.24 4.57 13.42
CA VAL A 208 -19.62 4.59 12.00
C VAL A 208 -18.56 3.83 11.23
N VAL A 209 -18.95 2.82 10.46
CA VAL A 209 -18.03 1.91 9.78
C VAL A 209 -18.12 1.99 8.26
N LEU A 210 -16.98 1.74 7.62
CA LEU A 210 -16.81 1.55 6.18
C LEU A 210 -16.21 0.17 5.91
N GLY A 211 -16.62 -0.46 4.82
CA GLY A 211 -16.07 -1.73 4.37
C GLY A 211 -14.61 -1.61 3.92
N SER A 212 -13.98 -2.74 3.58
CA SER A 212 -12.61 -2.79 3.05
C SER A 212 -12.46 -2.02 1.74
N SER A 213 -13.50 -2.02 0.91
CA SER A 213 -13.62 -1.18 -0.28
C SER A 213 -14.03 0.26 0.04
N LEU A 214 -13.98 0.71 1.29
CA LEU A 214 -14.35 2.07 1.72
C LEU A 214 -15.75 2.53 1.26
N GLU A 215 -16.60 1.57 0.94
CA GLU A 215 -18.03 1.73 0.68
C GLU A 215 -18.81 1.29 1.94
N PRO A 216 -20.12 1.61 2.03
CA PRO A 216 -20.95 1.13 3.12
C PRO A 216 -20.88 -0.40 3.25
N PRO A 217 -20.57 -0.93 4.45
CA PRO A 217 -20.54 -2.36 4.67
C PRO A 217 -21.95 -2.96 4.64
N SER A 218 -22.04 -4.28 4.46
CA SER A 218 -23.33 -4.97 4.48
C SER A 218 -23.96 -4.92 5.88
N PRO A 219 -25.31 -5.02 5.99
CA PRO A 219 -25.97 -5.07 7.29
C PRO A 219 -25.46 -6.19 8.22
N GLU A 220 -25.05 -7.33 7.65
CA GLU A 220 -24.46 -8.45 8.38
C GLU A 220 -23.10 -8.08 8.98
N GLN A 221 -22.26 -7.35 8.23
CA GLN A 221 -20.98 -6.85 8.73
C GLN A 221 -21.18 -5.82 9.85
N VAL A 222 -22.14 -4.91 9.71
CA VAL A 222 -22.50 -3.94 10.77
C VAL A 222 -22.96 -4.67 12.03
N ALA A 223 -23.79 -5.71 11.89
CA ALA A 223 -24.24 -6.52 13.01
C ALA A 223 -23.09 -7.30 13.68
N ALA A 224 -22.13 -7.81 12.89
CA ALA A 224 -20.94 -8.49 13.39
C ALA A 224 -20.05 -7.54 14.20
N VAL A 225 -19.84 -6.30 13.72
CA VAL A 225 -19.13 -5.26 14.48
C VAL A 225 -19.85 -4.93 15.78
N ALA A 226 -21.17 -4.76 15.74
CA ALA A 226 -21.95 -4.48 16.94
C ALA A 226 -21.82 -5.61 17.98
N ALA A 227 -21.88 -6.87 17.54
CA ALA A 227 -21.73 -8.03 18.41
C ALA A 227 -20.32 -8.11 19.03
N HIS A 228 -19.27 -7.91 18.23
CA HIS A 228 -17.88 -7.92 18.72
C HIS A 228 -17.63 -6.82 19.76
N ILE A 229 -18.09 -5.59 19.49
CA ILE A 229 -17.95 -4.49 20.44
C ILE A 229 -18.76 -4.73 21.72
N GLU A 230 -19.92 -5.38 21.63
CA GLU A 230 -20.74 -5.70 22.81
C GLU A 230 -20.02 -6.64 23.79
N GLU A 231 -19.20 -7.58 23.28
CA GLU A 231 -18.40 -8.49 24.10
C GLU A 231 -17.26 -7.78 24.85
N GLU A 232 -16.66 -6.77 24.21
CA GLU A 232 -15.44 -6.11 24.69
C GLU A 232 -15.68 -4.78 25.44
N ARG A 233 -16.81 -4.12 25.21
CA ARG A 233 -17.06 -2.76 25.70
C ARG A 233 -17.04 -2.68 27.24
N PRO A 234 -16.67 -1.52 27.81
CA PRO A 234 -16.86 -1.27 29.24
C PRO A 234 -18.33 -1.38 29.67
N ILE A 235 -18.50 -1.73 30.94
CA ILE A 235 -19.81 -1.81 31.59
C ILE A 235 -20.46 -0.42 31.61
N CYS A 236 -21.78 -0.37 31.47
CA CYS A 236 -22.59 0.86 31.51
C CYS A 236 -22.39 1.83 30.32
N VAL A 237 -21.87 1.35 29.18
CA VAL A 237 -21.82 2.13 27.92
C VAL A 237 -22.82 1.57 26.92
N GLU A 238 -23.64 2.41 26.30
CA GLU A 238 -24.50 2.04 25.18
C GLU A 238 -23.77 2.32 23.86
N VAL A 239 -23.66 1.31 22.99
CA VAL A 239 -22.96 1.42 21.72
C VAL A 239 -23.96 1.33 20.57
N THR A 240 -23.85 2.26 19.62
CA THR A 240 -24.58 2.25 18.36
C THR A 240 -23.60 2.08 17.22
N VAL A 241 -23.77 1.06 16.39
CA VAL A 241 -22.95 0.84 15.19
C VAL A 241 -23.80 1.06 13.96
N GLU A 242 -23.32 1.88 13.03
CA GLU A 242 -23.99 2.17 11.76
C GLU A 242 -23.00 2.16 10.59
N ALA A 243 -23.49 1.85 9.40
CA ALA A 243 -22.75 2.08 8.18
C ALA A 243 -22.62 3.59 7.92
N ALA A 244 -21.52 4.02 7.33
CA ALA A 244 -21.37 5.40 6.88
C ALA A 244 -22.45 5.76 5.85
N GLU A 245 -22.95 6.99 5.93
CA GLU A 245 -23.73 7.56 4.85
C GLU A 245 -22.82 7.86 3.67
N THR A 246 -23.32 7.74 2.45
CA THR A 246 -22.54 8.05 1.24
C THR A 246 -22.93 9.39 0.65
N LEU A 247 -21.93 10.17 0.26
CA LEU A 247 -22.10 11.29 -0.64
C LEU A 247 -21.50 10.90 -1.99
N THR A 248 -22.35 10.64 -2.98
CA THR A 248 -21.90 10.39 -4.35
C THR A 248 -21.27 11.65 -4.94
N VAL A 249 -20.08 11.51 -5.51
CA VAL A 249 -19.32 12.58 -6.15
C VAL A 249 -19.28 12.32 -7.65
N ASP A 250 -20.16 13.01 -8.38
CA ASP A 250 -20.21 13.02 -9.84
C ASP A 250 -19.29 14.13 -10.36
N VAL A 251 -18.48 13.82 -11.37
CA VAL A 251 -17.54 14.77 -11.98
C VAL A 251 -17.72 14.80 -13.49
N ALA A 252 -17.98 15.99 -14.02
CA ALA A 252 -18.05 16.21 -15.47
C ALA A 252 -16.97 17.23 -15.87
N ALA A 253 -16.16 16.87 -16.87
CA ALA A 253 -15.08 17.70 -17.39
C ALA A 253 -15.11 17.77 -18.91
N ALA A 254 -14.83 18.96 -19.46
CA ALA A 254 -14.56 19.18 -20.88
C ALA A 254 -13.09 19.54 -21.04
N ILE A 255 -12.32 18.71 -21.75
CA ILE A 255 -10.86 18.77 -21.80
C ILE A 255 -10.32 19.12 -23.18
N VAL A 256 -9.12 19.69 -23.20
CA VAL A 256 -8.32 19.90 -24.40
C VAL A 256 -7.18 18.88 -24.39
N LEU A 257 -7.18 17.97 -25.35
CA LEU A 257 -6.16 16.94 -25.48
C LEU A 257 -4.98 17.42 -26.32
N ASN A 258 -3.77 17.01 -25.95
CA ASN A 258 -2.55 17.26 -26.73
C ASN A 258 -2.35 16.26 -27.91
N GLY A 259 -3.22 15.25 -28.02
CA GLY A 259 -3.20 14.22 -29.06
C GLY A 259 -2.43 12.93 -28.72
N THR A 260 -1.82 12.79 -27.54
CA THR A 260 -1.08 11.58 -27.15
C THR A 260 -1.96 10.48 -26.57
N ARG A 261 -3.17 10.81 -26.08
CA ARG A 261 -4.16 9.86 -25.53
C ARG A 261 -5.58 10.20 -25.98
N SER A 262 -6.46 9.19 -25.93
CA SER A 262 -7.90 9.36 -26.18
C SER A 262 -8.63 9.89 -24.94
N ALA A 263 -9.77 10.55 -25.14
CA ALA A 263 -10.63 11.01 -24.04
C ALA A 263 -11.07 9.86 -23.12
N GLN A 264 -11.38 8.69 -23.70
CA GLN A 264 -11.73 7.50 -22.92
C GLN A 264 -10.58 7.03 -22.01
N GLY A 265 -9.34 7.00 -22.53
CA GLY A 265 -8.18 6.62 -21.73
C GLY A 265 -7.88 7.61 -20.60
N VAL A 266 -8.15 8.91 -20.82
CA VAL A 266 -8.09 9.93 -19.77
C VAL A 266 -9.20 9.72 -18.74
N GLN A 267 -10.43 9.42 -19.18
CA GLN A 267 -11.56 9.16 -18.29
C GLN A 267 -11.29 7.97 -17.35
N GLU A 268 -10.80 6.85 -17.89
CA GLU A 268 -10.50 5.64 -17.11
C GLU A 268 -9.43 5.93 -16.05
N GLN A 269 -8.33 6.57 -16.43
CA GLN A 269 -7.27 6.93 -15.49
C GLN A 269 -7.73 7.98 -14.46
N PHE A 270 -8.51 8.97 -14.88
CA PHE A 270 -9.04 10.00 -13.98
C PHE A 270 -9.99 9.41 -12.94
N SER A 271 -10.87 8.48 -13.36
CA SER A 271 -11.77 7.77 -12.45
C SER A 271 -11.00 6.99 -11.39
N GLN A 272 -9.91 6.31 -11.75
CA GLN A 272 -9.05 5.58 -10.81
C GLN A 272 -8.41 6.53 -9.78
N LEU A 273 -7.76 7.61 -10.25
CA LEU A 273 -7.12 8.58 -9.37
C LEU A 273 -8.13 9.32 -8.47
N LEU A 274 -9.31 9.61 -9.00
CA LEU A 274 -10.39 10.23 -8.24
C LEU A 274 -10.90 9.28 -7.15
N ASP A 275 -11.13 8.00 -7.47
CA ASP A 275 -11.54 6.99 -6.50
C ASP A 275 -10.51 6.86 -5.36
N GLU A 276 -9.22 6.73 -5.69
CA GLU A 276 -8.13 6.72 -4.71
C GLU A 276 -8.13 7.97 -3.81
N TYR A 277 -8.36 9.15 -4.40
CA TYR A 277 -8.45 10.39 -3.63
C TYR A 277 -9.64 10.40 -2.69
N LEU A 278 -10.85 10.05 -3.15
CA LEU A 278 -12.06 10.02 -2.31
C LEU A 278 -11.89 9.02 -1.15
N ARG A 279 -11.32 7.85 -1.42
CA ARG A 279 -10.92 6.84 -0.42
C ARG A 279 -9.95 7.40 0.63
N SER A 280 -8.97 8.18 0.20
CA SER A 280 -7.96 8.75 1.10
C SER A 280 -8.56 9.75 2.11
N ILE A 281 -9.60 10.49 1.70
CA ILE A 281 -10.22 11.53 2.53
C ILE A 281 -11.37 11.02 3.41
N ALA A 282 -11.92 9.83 3.15
CA ALA A 282 -12.96 9.22 3.97
C ALA A 282 -12.55 9.17 5.45
N PHE A 283 -13.36 9.81 6.31
CA PHE A 283 -13.15 10.04 7.75
C PHE A 283 -11.89 10.83 8.15
N VAL A 284 -11.20 11.44 7.20
CA VAL A 284 -9.99 12.26 7.45
C VAL A 284 -10.27 13.74 7.20
N SER A 285 -11.03 14.06 6.14
CA SER A 285 -11.40 15.42 5.77
C SER A 285 -12.90 15.54 5.64
N ASN A 286 -13.44 16.70 6.04
CA ASN A 286 -14.86 17.02 5.89
C ASN A 286 -15.14 17.81 4.60
N ALA A 287 -14.22 17.78 3.63
CA ALA A 287 -14.41 18.44 2.34
C ALA A 287 -13.72 17.71 1.18
N VAL A 288 -14.41 17.67 0.04
CA VAL A 288 -13.88 17.33 -1.27
C VAL A 288 -13.44 18.63 -1.94
N ILE A 289 -12.14 18.78 -2.20
CA ILE A 289 -11.57 20.05 -2.67
C ILE A 289 -11.62 20.11 -4.19
N TYR A 290 -12.38 21.06 -4.73
CA TYR A 290 -12.56 21.26 -6.18
C TYR A 290 -11.22 21.46 -6.90
N ASN A 291 -10.38 22.38 -6.39
CA ASN A 291 -9.08 22.67 -6.99
C ASN A 291 -8.12 21.47 -7.00
N ARG A 292 -8.30 20.51 -6.09
CA ARG A 292 -7.48 19.29 -6.05
C ARG A 292 -7.89 18.33 -7.16
N ILE A 293 -9.20 18.22 -7.43
CA ILE A 293 -9.74 17.46 -8.57
C ILE A 293 -9.28 18.10 -9.89
N ALA A 294 -9.33 19.43 -9.99
CA ALA A 294 -8.83 20.15 -11.18
C ALA A 294 -7.34 19.90 -11.44
N TYR A 295 -6.51 19.99 -10.39
CA TYR A 295 -5.08 19.69 -10.50
C TYR A 295 -4.82 18.24 -10.91
N MET A 296 -5.58 17.30 -10.36
CA MET A 296 -5.48 15.88 -10.69
C MET A 296 -5.78 15.63 -12.18
N LEU A 297 -6.84 16.23 -12.71
CA LEU A 297 -7.18 16.15 -14.13
C LEU A 297 -6.05 16.69 -15.01
N LEU A 298 -5.48 17.83 -14.66
CA LEU A 298 -4.35 18.45 -15.38
C LEU A 298 -3.04 17.66 -15.26
N SER A 299 -2.90 16.81 -14.24
CA SER A 299 -1.70 15.98 -14.04
C SER A 299 -1.71 14.71 -14.89
N ILE A 300 -2.81 14.41 -15.59
CA ILE A 300 -2.92 13.22 -16.45
C ILE A 300 -2.23 13.50 -17.78
N ASP A 301 -1.29 12.62 -18.13
CA ASP A 301 -0.64 12.65 -19.44
C ASP A 301 -1.68 12.61 -20.57
N GLY A 302 -1.60 13.57 -21.49
CA GLY A 302 -2.53 13.71 -22.60
C GLY A 302 -3.50 14.89 -22.47
N VAL A 303 -3.72 15.37 -21.24
CA VAL A 303 -4.50 16.59 -20.99
C VAL A 303 -3.59 17.81 -21.15
N GLN A 304 -3.96 18.72 -22.05
CA GLN A 304 -3.30 20.01 -22.20
C GLN A 304 -3.92 21.07 -21.29
N ASP A 305 -5.25 21.10 -21.23
CA ASP A 305 -6.04 22.02 -20.39
C ASP A 305 -7.48 21.50 -20.24
N PHE A 306 -8.33 22.19 -19.46
CA PHE A 306 -9.77 21.97 -19.44
C PHE A 306 -10.56 23.28 -19.62
N THR A 307 -11.71 23.21 -20.28
CA THR A 307 -12.59 24.38 -20.50
C THR A 307 -13.74 24.45 -19.50
N ALA A 308 -14.14 23.30 -18.94
CA ALA A 308 -15.15 23.23 -17.89
C ALA A 308 -14.89 22.03 -16.99
N LEU A 309 -15.13 22.18 -15.69
CA LEU A 309 -15.07 21.11 -14.72
C LEU A 309 -16.13 21.37 -13.64
N THR A 310 -17.00 20.42 -13.41
CA THR A 310 -18.01 20.49 -12.35
C THR A 310 -17.97 19.26 -11.46
N VAL A 311 -18.18 19.47 -10.16
CA VAL A 311 -18.27 18.43 -9.12
C VAL A 311 -19.67 18.53 -8.51
N ASN A 312 -20.50 17.49 -8.64
CA ASN A 312 -21.94 17.51 -8.39
C ASN A 312 -22.66 18.71 -9.04
N GLY A 313 -22.24 19.07 -10.25
CA GLY A 313 -22.79 20.20 -11.02
C GLY A 313 -22.34 21.59 -10.57
N GLY A 314 -21.42 21.71 -9.59
CA GLY A 314 -20.88 22.97 -9.11
C GLY A 314 -19.37 23.13 -9.31
N GLU A 315 -18.85 24.33 -9.08
CA GLU A 315 -17.42 24.69 -9.18
C GLU A 315 -16.81 25.05 -7.82
N VAL A 316 -17.36 24.46 -6.75
CA VAL A 316 -16.97 24.74 -5.36
C VAL A 316 -16.68 23.44 -4.61
N ASN A 317 -15.99 23.55 -3.48
CA ASN A 317 -15.74 22.41 -2.62
C ASN A 317 -17.06 21.80 -2.13
N LEU A 318 -17.14 20.47 -2.08
CA LEU A 318 -18.25 19.78 -1.42
C LEU A 318 -17.92 19.59 0.05
N THR A 319 -18.90 19.84 0.92
CA THR A 319 -18.78 19.59 2.36
C THR A 319 -19.34 18.22 2.70
N LEU A 320 -18.61 17.44 3.49
CA LEU A 320 -19.03 16.14 3.99
C LEU A 320 -19.49 16.28 5.44
N ALA A 321 -20.63 15.67 5.78
CA ALA A 321 -20.99 15.51 7.18
C ALA A 321 -20.01 14.56 7.88
N ASP A 322 -19.92 14.63 9.21
CA ASP A 322 -18.92 13.83 9.93
C ASP A 322 -19.14 12.31 9.81
N ASN A 323 -20.38 11.86 9.60
CA ASN A 323 -20.76 10.45 9.40
C ASN A 323 -20.82 10.05 7.91
N GLN A 324 -20.43 10.95 7.00
CA GLN A 324 -20.47 10.70 5.56
C GLN A 324 -19.09 10.34 5.01
N ALA A 325 -19.10 9.47 4.01
CA ALA A 325 -17.95 9.13 3.19
C ALA A 325 -18.25 9.49 1.72
N PRO A 326 -17.30 10.13 1.01
CA PRO A 326 -17.47 10.37 -0.41
C PRO A 326 -17.26 9.06 -1.18
N VAL A 327 -18.12 8.79 -2.15
CA VAL A 327 -18.01 7.65 -3.06
C VAL A 327 -17.98 8.12 -4.49
N LEU A 328 -17.23 7.44 -5.35
CA LEU A 328 -17.15 7.77 -6.76
C LEU A 328 -18.54 7.63 -7.40
N GLY A 329 -18.98 8.68 -8.07
CA GLY A 329 -20.18 8.69 -8.90
C GLY A 329 -19.88 8.53 -10.38
N GLU A 330 -20.67 9.17 -11.21
CA GLU A 330 -20.43 9.22 -12.65
C GLU A 330 -19.27 10.18 -12.98
N VAL A 331 -18.30 9.67 -13.75
CA VAL A 331 -17.21 10.49 -14.29
C VAL A 331 -17.37 10.59 -15.80
N THR A 332 -17.60 11.80 -16.29
CA THR A 332 -17.72 12.10 -17.72
C THR A 332 -16.59 13.02 -18.16
N VAL A 333 -15.79 12.57 -19.13
CA VAL A 333 -14.75 13.38 -19.75
C VAL A 333 -15.03 13.49 -21.24
N ALA A 334 -15.23 14.72 -21.71
CA ALA A 334 -15.55 15.05 -23.10
C ALA A 334 -14.48 15.91 -23.76
#